data_AF-A0A9P0KRD0-F1
#
_entry.id   AF-A0A9P0KRD0-F1
#
_cell.length_a   1.000
_cell.length_b   1.000
_cell.length_c   1.000
_cell.angle_alpha   90.00
_cell.angle_beta   90.00
_cell.angle_gamma   90.00
#
_symmetry.space_group_name_H-M   'P 1'
#
loop_
_entity.id
_entity.type
_entity.pdbx_description
1 polymer ?
#
loop_
_entity_poly.entity_id
_entity_poly.type
_entity_poly.pdbx_seq_one_letter_code
_entity_poly.pdbx_strand_id
1 'polypeptide(L)'
;MLIFDFRLVYENHYKEVTTRGTSEVYSCCPGWTLITNRSHGCNKPVCSKPCLNGGKCVRPELCACLPGFSGPQCENTDSIAAVTCSKPCLNGGKCSKHGICSCLKGYSGVHCEIDMKTHCPFSCLNGGTCVSGECACRRGFTGRRCERDIDECIEEKPCDQICHNTHGSFRCQCREDFVLQPDEQSCKKENDDGGIEAKDLEFELLDKRLLKLETMMGESHKNDVSKDDLRNVYRDINHISEDVSDLKNKINDMENYKSDLHVFKSKLSYIEKKAEKVDDLMLKYDRMKKCAFNNKICI
;
A
#
# COMPACT_ATOMS: atom_id res chain seq x y z
N MET A 1 24.79 7.51 33.28
CA MET A 1 23.90 6.45 33.83
C MET A 1 22.48 6.82 33.44
N LEU A 2 22.02 6.39 32.26
CA LEU A 2 20.69 6.71 31.75
C LEU A 2 19.76 5.53 32.06
N ILE A 3 18.79 5.77 32.94
CA ILE A 3 17.71 4.85 33.25
C ILE A 3 16.71 5.00 32.10
N PHE A 4 16.61 4.00 31.23
CA PHE A 4 15.49 3.90 30.30
C PHE A 4 14.28 3.40 31.09
N ASP A 5 13.40 4.33 31.45
CA ASP A 5 12.07 4.03 31.96
C ASP A 5 11.20 3.57 30.78
N PHE A 6 11.16 2.26 30.55
CA PHE A 6 10.24 1.68 29.57
C PHE A 6 8.83 1.70 30.15
N ARG A 7 8.10 2.78 29.87
CA ARG A 7 6.65 2.83 30.08
C ARG A 7 5.96 2.02 28.99
N LEU A 8 5.82 0.71 29.21
CA LEU A 8 4.96 -0.18 28.42
C LEU A 8 3.49 0.15 28.67
N VAL A 9 2.74 0.41 27.60
CA VAL A 9 1.35 0.88 27.52
C VAL A 9 0.76 0.12 26.32
N TYR A 10 -0.24 -0.77 26.32
CA TYR A 10 -1.10 -1.47 27.31
C TYR A 10 -1.51 -2.82 26.65
N GLU A 11 -1.53 -3.95 27.36
CA GLU A 11 -2.42 -5.07 26.98
C GLU A 11 -3.82 -4.74 27.56
N ASN A 12 -4.71 -4.19 26.73
CA ASN A 12 -6.06 -3.87 27.20
C ASN A 12 -6.85 -5.18 27.44
N HIS A 13 -6.93 -5.63 28.69
CA HIS A 13 -7.62 -6.87 29.11
C HIS A 13 -9.12 -6.69 29.43
N TYR A 14 -9.74 -5.67 28.84
CA TYR A 14 -11.15 -5.34 29.02
C TYR A 14 -11.87 -5.30 27.67
N LYS A 15 -13.13 -5.74 27.65
CA LYS A 15 -14.01 -5.78 26.48
C LYS A 15 -14.59 -4.40 26.16
N GLU A 16 -14.95 -3.65 27.19
CA GLU A 16 -15.65 -2.38 27.04
C GLU A 16 -15.38 -1.45 28.24
N VAL A 17 -15.38 -0.14 28.00
CA VAL A 17 -15.33 0.89 29.04
C VAL A 17 -16.58 1.73 28.93
N THR A 18 -17.34 1.84 30.02
CA THR A 18 -18.52 2.69 30.10
C THR A 18 -18.26 3.84 31.07
N THR A 19 -18.55 5.06 30.63
CA THR A 19 -18.43 6.26 31.46
C THR A 19 -19.73 6.51 32.20
N ARG A 20 -19.68 6.51 33.54
CA ARG A 20 -20.81 6.92 34.39
C ARG A 20 -20.38 8.10 35.26
N GLY A 21 -20.77 9.32 34.85
CA GLY A 21 -20.34 10.56 35.49
C GLY A 21 -18.84 10.80 35.25
N THR A 22 -18.07 10.99 36.33
CA THR A 22 -16.60 11.18 36.28
C THR A 22 -15.79 9.88 36.45
N SER A 23 -16.46 8.73 36.54
CA SER A 23 -15.82 7.43 36.77
C SER A 23 -15.94 6.50 35.56
N GLU A 24 -14.84 5.83 35.22
CA GLU A 24 -14.77 4.80 34.19
C GLU A 24 -15.08 3.43 34.79
N VAL A 25 -15.97 2.67 34.16
CA VAL A 25 -16.33 1.30 34.54
C VAL A 25 -15.86 0.34 33.46
N TYR A 26 -14.97 -0.58 33.83
CA TYR A 26 -14.34 -1.55 32.91
C TYR A 26 -15.06 -2.90 32.94
N SER A 27 -15.42 -3.42 31.76
CA SER A 27 -15.92 -4.78 31.58
C SER A 27 -14.76 -5.71 31.22
N CYS A 28 -14.35 -6.61 32.14
CA CYS A 28 -13.14 -7.41 31.95
C CYS A 28 -13.30 -8.61 31.00
N CYS A 29 -12.22 -8.95 30.30
CA CYS A 29 -12.13 -10.20 29.54
C CYS A 29 -12.13 -11.43 30.49
N PRO A 30 -12.53 -12.63 30.03
CA PRO A 30 -12.51 -13.83 30.85
C PRO A 30 -11.14 -14.08 31.48
N GLY A 31 -11.11 -14.39 32.77
CA GLY A 31 -9.87 -14.60 33.53
C GLY A 31 -9.15 -13.31 33.95
N TRP A 32 -9.77 -12.14 33.79
CA TRP A 32 -9.22 -10.86 34.25
C TRP A 32 -10.21 -10.12 35.14
N THR A 33 -9.69 -9.37 36.11
CA THR A 33 -10.47 -8.56 37.04
C THR A 33 -9.73 -7.29 37.42
N LEU A 34 -10.42 -6.39 38.12
CA LEU A 34 -9.85 -5.17 38.67
C LEU A 34 -9.02 -5.51 39.92
N ILE A 35 -7.87 -4.85 40.10
CA ILE A 35 -7.11 -4.98 41.36
C ILE A 35 -7.90 -4.34 42.50
N THR A 36 -8.51 -3.19 42.23
CA THR A 36 -9.44 -2.44 43.11
C THR A 36 -10.48 -1.70 42.26
N ASN A 37 -11.59 -1.27 42.87
CA ASN A 37 -12.63 -0.47 42.19
C ASN A 37 -12.15 0.89 41.65
N ARG A 38 -10.91 1.30 41.94
CA ARG A 38 -10.28 2.53 41.42
C ARG A 38 -9.16 2.25 40.42
N SER A 39 -8.97 0.98 40.04
CA SER A 39 -7.93 0.61 39.09
C SER A 39 -8.35 0.99 37.68
N HIS A 40 -7.45 1.62 36.94
CA HIS A 40 -7.64 1.86 35.51
C HIS A 40 -7.39 0.54 34.75
N GLY A 41 -8.45 -0.15 34.35
CA GLY A 41 -8.38 -1.39 33.58
C GLY A 41 -8.29 -2.69 34.38
N CYS A 42 -8.46 -3.81 33.67
CA CYS A 42 -8.54 -5.16 34.23
C CYS A 42 -7.16 -5.79 34.35
N ASN A 43 -6.41 -5.42 35.39
CA ASN A 43 -4.99 -5.74 35.52
C ASN A 43 -4.68 -6.93 36.44
N LYS A 44 -5.70 -7.59 37.01
CA LYS A 44 -5.53 -8.74 37.89
C LYS A 44 -5.95 -10.02 37.18
N PRO A 45 -5.05 -10.98 36.93
CA PRO A 45 -5.43 -12.27 36.38
C PRO A 45 -6.16 -13.12 37.43
N VAL A 46 -7.10 -13.92 36.97
CA VAL A 46 -7.90 -14.86 37.74
C VAL A 46 -7.71 -16.24 37.14
N CYS A 47 -7.27 -17.17 37.97
CA CYS A 47 -7.16 -18.58 37.62
C CYS A 47 -8.41 -19.29 38.14
N SER A 48 -9.05 -20.09 37.29
CA SER A 48 -10.29 -20.82 37.64
C SER A 48 -10.07 -21.82 38.77
N LYS A 49 -8.85 -22.38 38.86
CA LYS A 49 -8.35 -23.10 40.05
C LYS A 49 -7.24 -22.31 40.72
N PRO A 50 -7.21 -22.23 42.06
CA PRO A 50 -6.19 -21.46 42.77
C PRO A 50 -4.80 -22.10 42.61
N CYS A 51 -3.77 -21.26 42.49
CA CYS A 51 -2.38 -21.71 42.55
C CYS A 51 -2.07 -22.20 43.97
N LEU A 52 -1.55 -23.42 44.09
CA LEU A 52 -1.21 -24.09 45.33
C LEU A 52 0.22 -23.72 45.76
N ASN A 53 0.60 -24.12 46.98
CA ASN A 53 1.96 -23.99 47.52
C ASN A 53 2.56 -22.57 47.42
N GLY A 54 1.73 -21.54 47.61
CA GLY A 54 2.15 -20.13 47.58
C GLY A 54 2.38 -19.56 46.17
N GLY A 55 2.02 -20.29 45.12
CA GLY A 55 2.07 -19.80 43.74
C GLY A 55 1.13 -18.61 43.50
N LYS A 56 1.44 -17.79 42.50
CA LYS A 56 0.64 -16.62 42.11
C LYS A 56 0.11 -16.77 40.69
N CYS A 57 -1.18 -16.46 40.50
CA CYS A 57 -1.76 -16.39 39.16
C CYS A 57 -1.15 -15.18 38.44
N VAL A 58 -0.48 -15.41 37.31
CA VAL A 58 0.20 -14.34 36.53
C VAL A 58 -0.47 -14.09 35.18
N ARG A 59 -1.30 -15.03 34.72
CA ARG A 59 -2.19 -14.92 33.56
C ARG A 59 -3.37 -15.87 33.78
N PRO A 60 -4.54 -15.67 33.14
CA PRO A 60 -5.58 -16.69 33.10
C PRO A 60 -5.01 -18.10 32.93
N GLU A 61 -5.34 -18.99 33.86
CA GLU A 61 -4.90 -20.40 33.90
C GLU A 61 -3.38 -20.65 33.97
N LEU A 62 -2.56 -19.65 34.32
CA LEU A 62 -1.11 -19.81 34.47
C LEU A 62 -0.62 -19.35 35.85
N CYS A 63 -0.11 -20.31 36.62
CA CYS A 63 0.51 -20.09 37.92
C CYS A 63 2.03 -19.92 37.81
N ALA A 64 2.56 -18.91 38.49
CA ALA A 64 3.98 -18.79 38.79
C ALA A 64 4.26 -19.50 40.13
N CYS A 65 5.01 -20.59 40.08
CA CYS A 65 5.31 -21.42 41.25
C CYS A 65 6.52 -20.92 42.03
N LEU A 66 6.49 -21.12 43.35
CA LEU A 66 7.67 -20.90 44.19
C LEU A 66 8.72 -22.00 43.94
N PRO A 67 10.01 -21.73 44.23
CA PRO A 67 11.06 -22.74 44.09
C PRO A 67 10.73 -24.04 44.83
N GLY A 68 10.95 -25.18 44.17
CA GLY A 68 10.61 -26.51 44.70
C GLY A 68 9.17 -26.96 44.41
N PHE A 69 8.41 -26.20 43.63
CA PHE A 69 7.07 -26.58 43.19
C PHE A 69 6.89 -26.44 41.68
N SER A 70 6.11 -27.34 41.08
CA SER A 70 5.83 -27.36 39.65
C SER A 70 4.43 -27.89 39.34
N GLY A 71 4.05 -27.92 38.06
CA GLY A 71 2.70 -28.27 37.62
C GLY A 71 1.83 -27.03 37.34
N PRO A 72 0.70 -27.21 36.64
CA PRO A 72 -0.18 -26.11 36.19
C PRO A 72 -0.78 -25.30 37.35
N GLN A 73 -0.91 -25.89 38.53
CA GLN A 73 -1.39 -25.24 39.75
C GLN A 73 -0.31 -25.22 40.85
N CYS A 74 0.96 -25.50 40.52
CA CYS A 74 2.04 -25.65 41.51
C CYS A 74 1.78 -26.76 42.53
N GLU A 75 1.06 -27.81 42.14
CA GLU A 75 0.64 -28.93 42.98
C GLU A 75 1.77 -29.93 43.28
N ASN A 76 2.78 -30.00 42.41
CA ASN A 76 3.85 -30.97 42.53
C ASN A 76 4.93 -30.42 43.47
N THR A 77 5.43 -31.28 44.37
CA THR A 77 6.58 -30.99 45.21
C THR A 77 7.83 -31.54 44.55
N ASP A 78 8.65 -30.66 44.00
CA ASP A 78 9.96 -31.03 43.48
C ASP A 78 10.94 -31.00 44.67
N SER A 79 11.20 -32.19 45.23
CA SER A 79 12.20 -32.38 46.28
C SER A 79 13.51 -31.75 45.83
N ILE A 80 14.01 -30.81 46.64
CA ILE A 80 15.26 -30.06 46.46
C ILE A 80 16.41 -31.02 46.13
N ALA A 81 16.63 -31.27 44.84
CA ALA A 81 17.92 -31.64 44.29
C ALA A 81 18.41 -30.39 43.59
N ALA A 82 19.58 -29.90 43.99
CA ALA A 82 20.24 -28.74 43.41
C ALA A 82 20.02 -28.75 41.89
N VAL A 83 19.39 -27.69 41.36
CA VAL A 83 19.13 -27.52 39.93
C VAL A 83 20.49 -27.30 39.23
N THR A 84 21.20 -28.40 39.10
CA THR A 84 22.32 -28.59 38.20
C THR A 84 21.68 -28.90 36.85
N CYS A 85 22.26 -28.46 35.74
CA CYS A 85 21.71 -28.74 34.41
C CYS A 85 21.63 -30.26 34.15
N SER A 86 20.52 -30.89 34.55
CA SER A 86 20.25 -32.32 34.34
C SER A 86 20.21 -32.67 32.86
N LYS A 87 19.99 -31.66 32.00
CA LYS A 87 20.25 -31.72 30.56
C LYS A 87 21.25 -30.61 30.18
N PRO A 88 22.31 -30.93 29.42
CA PRO A 88 23.30 -29.92 29.01
C PRO A 88 22.65 -28.88 28.11
N CYS A 89 23.07 -27.62 28.26
CA CYS A 89 22.72 -26.57 27.30
C CYS A 89 23.33 -26.92 25.94
N LEU A 90 22.50 -27.03 24.92
CA LEU A 90 22.87 -27.34 23.55
C LEU A 90 23.45 -26.11 22.85
N ASN A 91 24.03 -26.32 21.67
CA ASN A 91 24.48 -25.25 20.77
C ASN A 91 25.41 -24.21 21.43
N GLY A 92 26.23 -24.65 22.38
CA GLY A 92 27.22 -23.81 23.08
C GLY A 92 26.65 -22.92 24.19
N GLY A 93 25.40 -23.16 24.64
CA GLY A 93 24.81 -22.44 25.76
C GLY A 93 25.57 -22.64 27.09
N LYS A 94 25.58 -21.62 27.95
CA LYS A 94 26.26 -21.66 29.26
C LYS A 94 25.25 -21.89 30.38
N CYS A 95 25.45 -22.94 31.16
CA CYS A 95 24.60 -23.25 32.32
C CYS A 95 24.94 -22.33 33.51
N SER A 96 23.91 -21.73 34.12
CA SER A 96 24.03 -21.00 35.39
C SER A 96 23.84 -21.93 36.60
N LYS A 97 24.24 -21.47 37.80
CA LYS A 97 24.10 -22.21 39.07
C LYS A 97 22.64 -22.52 39.47
N HIS A 98 21.66 -21.98 38.75
CA HIS A 98 20.22 -22.22 38.98
C HIS A 98 19.59 -23.09 37.86
N GLY A 99 20.40 -23.73 37.01
CA GLY A 99 19.92 -24.61 35.94
C GLY A 99 19.33 -23.90 34.72
N ILE A 100 19.49 -22.58 34.63
CA ILE A 100 19.05 -21.79 33.48
C ILE A 100 20.19 -21.72 32.46
N CYS A 101 19.89 -22.06 31.20
CA CYS A 101 20.82 -21.95 30.08
C CYS A 101 20.85 -20.52 29.51
N SER A 102 22.03 -19.93 29.41
CA SER A 102 22.28 -18.72 28.63
C SER A 102 22.67 -19.09 27.21
N CYS A 103 21.79 -18.86 26.25
CA CYS A 103 22.00 -19.26 24.85
C CYS A 103 22.88 -18.28 24.09
N LEU A 104 23.68 -18.83 23.16
CA LEU A 104 24.42 -18.01 22.20
C LEU A 104 23.45 -17.37 21.19
N LYS A 105 23.88 -16.24 20.61
CA LYS A 105 23.09 -15.49 19.63
C LYS A 105 22.65 -16.43 18.48
N GLY A 106 21.35 -16.49 18.24
CA GLY A 106 20.75 -17.36 17.21
C GLY A 106 20.16 -18.67 17.75
N TYR A 107 20.24 -18.95 19.06
CA TYR A 107 19.62 -20.10 19.69
C TYR A 107 18.70 -19.69 20.85
N SER A 108 17.63 -20.45 21.08
CA SER A 108 16.66 -20.24 22.14
C SER A 108 16.12 -21.57 22.68
N GLY A 109 15.18 -21.54 23.63
CA GLY A 109 14.67 -22.73 24.31
C GLY A 109 15.30 -22.93 25.69
N VAL A 110 14.73 -23.84 26.48
CA VAL A 110 15.12 -24.06 27.89
C VAL A 110 16.55 -24.62 27.98
N HIS A 111 16.98 -25.33 26.93
CA HIS A 111 18.29 -25.91 26.78
C HIS A 111 19.01 -25.40 25.52
N CYS A 112 18.63 -24.23 24.97
CA CYS A 112 19.20 -23.69 23.73
C CYS A 112 19.06 -24.63 22.50
N GLU A 113 18.06 -25.49 22.52
CA GLU A 113 17.77 -26.51 21.51
C GLU A 113 17.14 -25.95 20.23
N ILE A 114 16.55 -24.75 20.31
CA ILE A 114 15.85 -24.12 19.20
C ILE A 114 16.84 -23.25 18.44
N ASP A 115 17.22 -23.69 17.24
CA ASP A 115 17.94 -22.85 16.30
C ASP A 115 16.99 -21.81 15.70
N MET A 116 17.18 -20.53 16.02
CA MET A 116 16.32 -19.43 15.57
C MET A 116 16.50 -19.10 14.08
N LYS A 117 17.50 -19.67 13.39
CA LYS A 117 17.57 -19.59 11.92
C LYS A 117 16.60 -20.56 11.27
N THR A 118 16.39 -21.74 11.86
CA THR A 118 15.52 -22.79 11.28
C THR A 118 14.12 -22.75 11.88
N HIS A 119 13.97 -22.25 13.10
CA HIS A 119 12.70 -22.11 13.80
C HIS A 119 12.34 -20.63 13.98
N CYS A 120 11.44 -20.14 13.12
CA CYS A 120 10.58 -19.05 13.52
C CYS A 120 9.51 -19.63 14.46
N PRO A 121 9.40 -19.20 15.73
CA PRO A 121 8.41 -19.72 16.66
C PRO A 121 6.96 -19.50 16.16
N PHE A 122 6.79 -18.61 15.19
CA PHE A 122 5.55 -18.40 14.47
C PHE A 122 5.80 -18.51 12.97
N SER A 123 5.10 -19.39 12.25
CA SER A 123 5.21 -19.44 10.78
C SER A 123 4.89 -18.07 10.19
N CYS A 124 5.87 -17.47 9.49
CA CYS A 124 5.69 -16.22 8.77
C CYS A 124 4.67 -16.43 7.64
N LEU A 125 3.62 -15.61 7.64
CA LEU A 125 2.55 -15.65 6.65
C LEU A 125 2.89 -14.74 5.47
N ASN A 126 2.07 -14.82 4.42
CA ASN A 126 2.12 -13.92 3.25
C ASN A 126 3.53 -13.80 2.60
N GLY A 127 4.28 -14.89 2.60
CA GLY A 127 5.61 -14.96 1.99
C GLY A 127 6.71 -14.24 2.77
N GLY A 128 6.49 -13.89 4.04
CA GLY A 128 7.52 -13.34 4.92
C GLY A 128 8.69 -14.31 5.14
N THR A 129 9.90 -13.77 5.33
CA THR A 129 11.13 -14.55 5.53
C THR A 129 11.55 -14.51 6.99
N CYS A 130 11.87 -15.67 7.57
CA CYS A 130 12.40 -15.73 8.94
C CYS A 130 13.84 -15.23 8.97
N VAL A 131 14.12 -14.18 9.74
CA VAL A 131 15.46 -13.63 9.92
C VAL A 131 15.73 -13.51 11.43
N SER A 132 16.60 -14.37 11.94
CA SER A 132 17.02 -14.39 13.36
C SER A 132 15.86 -14.49 14.37
N GLY A 133 14.81 -15.26 14.05
CA GLY A 133 13.64 -15.44 14.92
C GLY A 133 12.53 -14.42 14.77
N GLU A 134 12.68 -13.42 13.89
CA GLU A 134 11.63 -12.45 13.54
C GLU A 134 11.21 -12.60 12.07
N CYS A 135 9.95 -12.31 11.76
CA CYS A 135 9.47 -12.32 10.38
C CYS A 135 9.77 -10.99 9.68
N ALA A 136 10.62 -11.03 8.67
CA ALA A 136 10.78 -9.96 7.71
C ALA A 136 9.64 -10.04 6.68
N CYS A 137 8.70 -9.08 6.77
CA CYS A 137 7.52 -9.07 5.91
C CYS A 137 7.85 -8.58 4.50
N ARG A 138 7.17 -9.17 3.50
CA ARG A 138 7.16 -8.60 2.15
C ARG A 138 6.43 -7.26 2.18
N ARG A 139 6.73 -6.42 1.19
CA ARG A 139 5.98 -5.18 0.95
C ARG A 139 4.48 -5.50 0.84
N GLY A 140 3.65 -4.64 1.44
CA GLY A 140 2.20 -4.84 1.56
C GLY A 140 1.75 -5.59 2.83
N PHE A 141 2.66 -6.11 3.65
CA PHE A 141 2.30 -6.83 4.88
C PHE A 141 3.04 -6.32 6.12
N THR A 142 2.39 -6.50 7.27
CA THR A 142 2.90 -6.11 8.59
C THR A 142 2.38 -7.04 9.70
N GLY A 143 2.82 -6.80 10.93
CA GLY A 143 2.56 -7.66 12.08
C GLY A 143 3.72 -8.64 12.36
N ARG A 144 3.71 -9.25 13.55
CA ARG A 144 4.80 -10.12 14.02
C ARG A 144 5.02 -11.33 13.12
N ARG A 145 3.96 -11.77 12.43
CA ARG A 145 3.96 -12.91 11.52
C ARG A 145 3.65 -12.50 10.09
N CYS A 146 3.66 -11.22 9.77
CA CYS A 146 3.21 -10.71 8.47
C CYS A 146 1.76 -11.08 8.15
N GLU A 147 0.94 -11.23 9.19
CA GLU A 147 -0.45 -11.66 9.11
C GLU A 147 -1.40 -10.54 8.66
N ARG A 148 -0.97 -9.29 8.79
CA ARG A 148 -1.82 -8.13 8.56
C ARG A 148 -1.48 -7.50 7.22
N ASP A 149 -2.50 -7.35 6.40
CA ASP A 149 -2.45 -6.57 5.17
C ASP A 149 -2.28 -5.09 5.50
N ILE A 150 -1.44 -4.39 4.75
CA ILE A 150 -1.33 -2.93 4.80
C ILE A 150 -2.42 -2.37 3.89
N ASP A 151 -3.15 -1.37 4.36
CA ASP A 151 -4.07 -0.63 3.49
C ASP A 151 -3.30 0.52 2.84
N GLU A 152 -2.73 0.29 1.67
CA GLU A 152 -1.93 1.32 1.00
C GLU A 152 -2.78 2.54 0.60
N CYS A 153 -4.10 2.37 0.42
CA CYS A 153 -5.00 3.46 0.10
C CYS A 153 -5.14 4.47 1.26
N ILE A 154 -5.00 4.02 2.50
CA ILE A 154 -5.05 4.90 3.69
C ILE A 154 -3.67 5.46 4.02
N GLU A 155 -2.66 4.60 4.03
CA GLU A 155 -1.31 4.92 4.53
C GLU A 155 -0.46 5.67 3.49
N GLU A 156 -0.45 5.21 2.22
CA GLU A 156 0.42 5.74 1.16
C GLU A 156 -0.33 6.66 0.18
N LYS A 157 -1.65 6.46 -0.01
CA LYS A 157 -2.49 7.16 -1.01
C LYS A 157 -1.85 7.19 -2.41
N PRO A 158 -1.55 6.03 -3.00
CA PRO A 158 -0.73 5.94 -4.21
C PRO A 158 -1.47 6.33 -5.50
N CYS A 159 -2.80 6.33 -5.52
CA CYS A 159 -3.60 6.56 -6.72
C CYS A 159 -4.01 8.03 -6.87
N ASP A 160 -4.02 8.53 -8.10
CA ASP A 160 -4.54 9.89 -8.41
C ASP A 160 -6.03 10.03 -8.08
N GLN A 161 -6.82 8.96 -8.28
CA GLN A 161 -8.27 9.01 -8.18
C GLN A 161 -8.85 7.96 -7.23
N ILE A 162 -9.25 6.79 -7.74
CA ILE A 162 -9.91 5.75 -6.94
C ILE A 162 -8.86 4.70 -6.59
N CYS A 163 -8.68 4.44 -5.30
CA CYS A 163 -7.79 3.39 -4.80
C CYS A 163 -8.62 2.24 -4.22
N HIS A 164 -8.24 1.01 -4.58
CA HIS A 164 -8.81 -0.21 -3.99
C HIS A 164 -7.70 -1.02 -3.35
N ASN A 165 -7.78 -1.21 -2.04
CA ASN A 165 -6.86 -2.07 -1.32
C ASN A 165 -7.07 -3.54 -1.73
N THR A 166 -5.97 -4.28 -1.87
CA THR A 166 -5.98 -5.70 -2.21
C THR A 166 -5.01 -6.45 -1.30
N HIS A 167 -5.13 -7.77 -1.21
CA HIS A 167 -4.25 -8.53 -0.31
C HIS A 167 -2.80 -8.49 -0.78
N GLY A 168 -1.96 -7.74 -0.07
CA GLY A 168 -0.54 -7.51 -0.29
C GLY A 168 -0.20 -6.40 -1.28
N SER A 169 -1.19 -5.63 -1.75
CA SER A 169 -0.98 -4.56 -2.73
C SER A 169 -2.23 -3.70 -2.88
N PHE A 170 -2.25 -2.81 -3.87
CA PHE A 170 -3.43 -2.03 -4.23
C PHE A 170 -3.62 -2.01 -5.75
N ARG A 171 -4.80 -1.59 -6.19
CA ARG A 171 -5.02 -1.23 -7.59
C ARG A 171 -5.68 0.13 -7.69
N CYS A 172 -5.25 0.90 -8.68
CA CYS A 172 -5.86 2.18 -9.00
C CYS A 172 -6.93 2.02 -10.08
N GLN A 173 -7.94 2.88 -10.00
CA GLN A 173 -8.99 2.99 -10.99
C GLN A 173 -9.28 4.47 -11.25
N CYS A 174 -9.57 4.78 -12.50
CA CYS A 174 -9.95 6.11 -12.92
C CYS A 174 -11.47 6.26 -12.98
N ARG A 175 -11.94 7.50 -12.74
CA ARG A 175 -13.33 7.92 -12.95
C ARG A 175 -13.64 7.94 -14.45
N GLU A 176 -14.93 8.04 -14.78
CA GLU A 176 -15.37 8.18 -16.18
C GLU A 176 -14.59 9.31 -16.89
N ASP A 177 -14.28 9.07 -18.16
CA ASP A 177 -13.44 9.90 -19.04
C ASP A 177 -11.94 9.96 -18.70
N PHE A 178 -11.44 9.19 -17.73
CA PHE A 178 -10.01 9.09 -17.43
C PHE A 178 -9.45 7.68 -17.67
N VAL A 179 -8.25 7.62 -18.24
CA VAL A 179 -7.51 6.41 -18.56
C VAL A 179 -6.33 6.25 -17.61
N LEU A 180 -6.21 5.04 -17.05
CA LEU A 180 -5.11 4.66 -16.17
C LEU A 180 -3.80 4.63 -16.97
N GLN A 181 -2.78 5.30 -16.47
CA GLN A 181 -1.49 5.43 -17.12
C GLN A 181 -0.62 4.16 -16.91
N PRO A 182 0.48 4.00 -17.68
CA PRO A 182 1.35 2.82 -17.58
C PRO A 182 2.06 2.65 -16.22
N ASP A 183 2.09 3.69 -15.38
CA ASP A 183 2.56 3.61 -14.00
C ASP A 183 1.56 2.94 -13.04
N GLU A 184 0.37 2.59 -13.55
CA GLU A 184 -0.76 1.97 -12.86
C GLU A 184 -1.29 2.78 -11.67
N GLN A 185 -0.96 4.07 -11.61
CA GLN A 185 -1.28 4.96 -10.49
C GLN A 185 -1.96 6.25 -10.94
N SER A 186 -1.51 6.82 -12.06
CA SER A 186 -1.98 8.09 -12.55
C SER A 186 -3.17 7.97 -13.50
N CYS A 187 -4.03 8.98 -13.50
CA CYS A 187 -5.23 9.03 -14.35
C CYS A 187 -5.20 10.27 -15.23
N LYS A 188 -5.22 10.09 -16.56
CA LYS A 188 -5.33 11.20 -17.52
C LYS A 188 -6.63 11.15 -18.27
N LYS A 189 -7.22 12.30 -18.55
CA LYS A 189 -8.48 12.36 -19.28
C LYS A 189 -8.28 11.92 -20.73
N GLU A 190 -9.20 11.13 -21.25
CA GLU A 190 -9.18 10.61 -22.62
C GLU A 190 -9.31 11.73 -23.69
N ASN A 191 -9.65 12.96 -23.26
CA ASN A 191 -9.80 14.17 -24.08
C ASN A 191 -9.08 15.40 -23.48
N ASP A 192 -8.01 15.22 -22.72
CA ASP A 192 -7.15 16.32 -22.26
C ASP A 192 -5.72 16.10 -22.76
N ASP A 193 -5.59 15.87 -24.06
CA ASP A 193 -4.38 16.27 -24.78
C ASP A 193 -4.63 17.71 -25.21
N GLY A 194 -3.96 18.66 -24.56
CA GLY A 194 -4.06 20.07 -24.88
C GLY A 194 -3.83 20.25 -26.37
N GLY A 195 -4.91 20.40 -27.14
CA GLY A 195 -4.82 20.61 -28.57
C GLY A 195 -3.90 21.79 -28.79
N ILE A 196 -2.81 21.57 -29.54
CA ILE A 196 -1.87 22.61 -29.93
C ILE A 196 -2.71 23.67 -30.64
N GLU A 197 -2.98 24.79 -29.98
CA GLU A 197 -3.65 25.89 -30.64
C GLU A 197 -2.64 26.52 -31.60
N ALA A 198 -3.09 27.01 -32.76
CA ALA A 198 -2.18 27.66 -33.72
C ALA A 198 -1.38 28.83 -33.11
N LYS A 199 -1.83 29.37 -31.97
CA LYS A 199 -1.16 30.41 -31.18
C LYS A 199 0.07 29.90 -30.39
N ASP A 200 0.18 28.59 -30.15
CA ASP A 200 1.27 27.96 -29.39
C ASP A 200 2.45 27.55 -30.28
N LEU A 201 2.34 27.78 -31.59
CA LEU A 201 3.44 27.61 -32.55
C LEU A 201 4.34 28.85 -32.53
N GLU A 202 5.51 28.76 -31.91
CA GLU A 202 6.47 29.86 -31.77
C GLU A 202 7.26 30.15 -33.07
N PHE A 203 6.58 30.51 -34.15
CA PHE A 203 7.23 30.83 -35.44
C PHE A 203 8.13 32.09 -35.36
N GLU A 204 7.79 33.07 -34.52
CA GLU A 204 8.57 34.31 -34.39
C GLU A 204 9.99 34.10 -33.85
N LEU A 205 10.18 33.09 -32.99
CA LEU A 205 11.49 32.79 -32.41
C LEU A 205 12.40 32.10 -33.45
N LEU A 206 11.83 31.23 -34.27
CA LEU A 206 12.52 30.59 -35.38
C LEU A 206 12.98 31.61 -36.41
N ASP A 207 12.12 32.55 -36.80
CA ASP A 207 12.45 33.63 -37.74
C ASP A 207 13.60 34.50 -37.23
N LYS A 208 13.59 34.85 -35.94
CA LYS A 208 14.69 35.60 -35.30
C LYS A 208 16.01 34.84 -35.30
N ARG A 209 15.99 33.52 -35.07
CA ARG A 209 17.19 32.67 -35.11
C ARG A 209 17.73 32.54 -36.54
N LEU A 210 16.84 32.38 -37.53
CA LEU A 210 17.19 32.30 -38.94
C LEU A 210 17.85 33.61 -39.42
N LEU A 211 17.23 34.75 -39.12
CA LEU A 211 17.74 36.08 -39.49
C LEU A 211 19.12 36.34 -38.87
N LYS A 212 19.33 35.93 -37.62
CA LYS A 212 20.64 36.04 -36.96
C LYS A 212 21.71 35.18 -37.64
N LEU A 213 21.36 33.97 -38.07
CA LEU A 213 22.28 33.10 -38.80
C LEU A 213 22.63 33.70 -40.17
N GLU A 214 21.63 34.24 -40.88
CA GLU A 214 21.81 34.91 -42.18
C GLU A 214 22.72 36.13 -42.08
N THR A 215 22.55 36.97 -41.04
CA THR A 215 23.41 38.14 -40.83
C THR A 215 24.84 37.72 -40.48
N MET A 216 25.01 36.73 -39.61
CA MET A 216 26.33 36.18 -39.26
C MET A 216 27.06 35.59 -40.49
N MET A 217 26.33 34.94 -41.40
CA MET A 217 26.89 34.42 -42.65
C MET A 217 27.13 35.52 -43.70
N GLY A 218 26.30 36.55 -43.75
CA GLY A 218 26.44 37.67 -44.69
C GLY A 218 27.58 38.63 -44.37
N GLU A 219 27.91 38.83 -43.09
CA GLU A 219 29.01 39.70 -42.62
C GLU A 219 30.40 39.04 -42.72
N SER A 220 30.44 37.71 -42.87
CA SER A 220 31.65 36.88 -42.93
C SER A 220 32.51 37.08 -44.18
N HIS A 221 31.98 37.72 -45.23
CA HIS A 221 32.73 37.97 -46.48
C HIS A 221 33.76 39.11 -46.42
N LYS A 222 34.00 39.71 -45.24
CA LYS A 222 34.93 40.86 -45.10
C LYS A 222 36.18 40.61 -44.25
N ASN A 223 36.29 39.50 -43.49
CA ASN A 223 37.44 39.20 -42.64
C ASN A 223 37.71 37.68 -42.54
N ASP A 224 38.94 37.27 -42.18
CA ASP A 224 39.31 35.87 -41.93
C ASP A 224 38.38 35.20 -40.89
N VAL A 225 37.69 34.14 -41.29
CA VAL A 225 36.70 33.43 -40.47
C VAL A 225 37.39 32.52 -39.45
N SER A 226 37.14 32.71 -38.15
CA SER A 226 37.72 31.87 -37.10
C SER A 226 37.12 30.45 -37.09
N LYS A 227 37.92 29.46 -36.68
CA LYS A 227 37.46 28.08 -36.46
C LYS A 227 36.35 28.00 -35.40
N ASP A 228 36.35 28.92 -34.45
CA ASP A 228 35.30 29.00 -33.43
C ASP A 228 34.00 29.60 -33.99
N ASP A 229 34.08 30.52 -34.96
CA ASP A 229 32.90 31.06 -35.64
C ASP A 229 32.20 29.98 -36.47
N LEU A 230 32.97 29.15 -37.18
CA LEU A 230 32.44 27.99 -37.92
C LEU A 230 31.77 26.96 -36.98
N ARG A 231 32.33 26.74 -35.78
CA ARG A 231 31.73 25.84 -34.79
C ARG A 231 30.41 26.40 -34.24
N ASN A 232 30.35 27.71 -34.00
CA ASN A 232 29.13 28.38 -33.54
C ASN A 232 28.04 28.34 -34.61
N VAL A 233 28.37 28.62 -35.87
CA VAL A 233 27.44 28.51 -37.01
C VAL A 233 26.89 27.08 -37.13
N TYR A 234 27.74 26.06 -37.03
CA TYR A 234 27.30 24.67 -37.09
C TYR A 234 26.33 24.29 -35.94
N ARG A 235 26.62 24.77 -34.73
CA ARG A 235 25.73 24.56 -33.57
C ARG A 235 24.38 25.25 -33.76
N ASP A 236 24.38 26.49 -34.25
CA ASP A 236 23.16 27.27 -34.44
C ASP A 236 22.29 26.65 -35.56
N ILE A 237 22.89 26.11 -36.63
CA ILE A 237 22.21 25.32 -37.67
C ILE A 237 21.51 24.09 -37.08
N ASN A 238 22.20 23.33 -36.21
CA ASN A 238 21.62 22.13 -35.61
C ASN A 238 20.42 22.47 -34.72
N HIS A 239 20.51 23.53 -33.91
CA HIS A 239 19.37 23.97 -33.09
C HIS A 239 18.18 24.42 -33.94
N ILE A 240 18.42 25.15 -35.02
CA ILE A 240 17.35 25.53 -35.97
C ILE A 240 16.73 24.28 -36.62
N SER A 241 17.54 23.27 -36.96
CA SER A 241 17.05 22.01 -37.52
C SER A 241 16.18 21.21 -36.54
N GLU A 242 16.51 21.25 -35.25
CA GLU A 242 15.71 20.66 -34.17
C GLU A 242 14.37 21.40 -34.03
N ASP A 243 14.38 22.74 -33.99
CA ASP A 243 13.18 23.58 -33.91
C ASP A 243 12.21 23.30 -35.08
N VAL A 244 12.73 23.18 -36.30
CA VAL A 244 11.92 22.87 -37.51
C VAL A 244 11.30 21.47 -37.42
N SER A 245 12.04 20.50 -36.90
CA SER A 245 11.54 19.13 -36.76
C SER A 245 10.41 19.04 -35.73
N ASP A 246 10.53 19.77 -34.61
CA ASP A 246 9.50 19.87 -33.58
C ASP A 246 8.21 20.51 -34.13
N LEU A 247 8.33 21.65 -34.83
CA LEU A 247 7.20 22.32 -35.47
C LEU A 247 6.50 21.42 -36.51
N LYS A 248 7.27 20.63 -37.27
CA LYS A 248 6.71 19.68 -38.25
C LYS A 248 5.88 18.58 -37.59
N ASN A 249 6.34 18.05 -36.46
CA ASN A 249 5.59 17.05 -35.71
C ASN A 249 4.28 17.64 -35.18
N LYS A 250 4.34 18.84 -34.58
CA LYS A 250 3.17 19.57 -34.08
C LYS A 250 2.11 19.82 -35.17
N ILE A 251 2.53 20.18 -36.39
CA ILE A 251 1.60 20.38 -37.53
C ILE A 251 0.95 19.06 -37.97
N ASN A 252 1.71 17.97 -38.01
CA ASN A 252 1.19 16.65 -38.39
C ASN A 252 0.13 16.16 -37.38
N ASP A 253 0.33 16.43 -36.09
CA ASP A 253 -0.64 16.11 -35.04
C ASP A 253 -1.95 16.91 -35.19
N MET A 254 -1.86 18.20 -35.54
CA MET A 254 -3.03 19.02 -35.87
C MET A 254 -3.80 18.51 -37.10
N GLU A 255 -3.12 18.01 -38.13
CA GLU A 255 -3.76 17.42 -39.33
C GLU A 255 -4.49 16.11 -39.01
N ASN A 256 -3.90 15.26 -38.15
CA ASN A 256 -4.52 14.03 -37.69
C ASN A 256 -5.84 14.30 -36.93
N TYR A 257 -5.84 15.28 -36.02
CA TYR A 257 -7.04 15.65 -35.26
C TYR A 257 -8.19 16.16 -36.17
N LYS A 258 -7.86 16.90 -37.24
CA LYS A 258 -8.83 17.34 -38.25
C LYS A 258 -9.46 16.16 -39.00
N SER A 259 -8.68 15.13 -39.30
CA SER A 259 -9.17 13.89 -39.92
C SER A 259 -10.12 13.13 -38.99
N ASP A 260 -9.74 12.99 -37.71
CA ASP A 260 -10.53 12.28 -36.70
C ASP A 260 -11.88 12.96 -36.43
N LEU A 261 -11.92 14.30 -36.41
CA LEU A 261 -13.16 15.06 -36.29
C LEU A 261 -14.12 14.82 -37.47
N HIS A 262 -13.60 14.66 -38.69
CA HIS A 262 -14.40 14.33 -39.87
C HIS A 262 -14.98 12.90 -39.75
N VAL A 263 -14.17 11.94 -39.27
CA VAL A 263 -14.62 10.57 -39.02
C VAL A 263 -15.70 10.52 -37.93
N PHE A 264 -15.55 11.28 -36.85
CA PHE A 264 -16.52 11.35 -35.76
C PHE A 264 -17.86 11.94 -36.22
N LYS A 265 -17.85 13.04 -36.97
CA LYS A 265 -19.08 13.62 -37.57
C LYS A 265 -19.81 12.65 -38.49
N SER A 266 -19.06 11.87 -39.28
CA SER A 266 -19.63 10.83 -40.14
C SER A 266 -20.30 9.71 -39.32
N LYS A 267 -19.65 9.25 -38.24
CA LYS A 267 -20.21 8.24 -37.33
C LYS A 267 -21.43 8.76 -36.56
N LEU A 268 -21.43 10.01 -36.14
CA LEU A 268 -22.57 10.65 -35.46
C LEU A 268 -23.80 10.72 -36.36
N SER A 269 -23.63 11.20 -37.61
CA SER A 269 -24.72 11.23 -38.60
C SER A 269 -25.28 9.83 -38.91
N TYR A 270 -24.43 8.81 -38.89
CA TYR A 270 -24.87 7.41 -39.06
C TYR A 270 -25.75 6.94 -37.88
N ILE A 271 -25.40 7.28 -36.64
CA ILE A 271 -26.15 6.92 -35.44
C ILE A 271 -27.50 7.65 -35.39
N GLU A 272 -27.54 8.94 -35.70
CA GLU A 272 -28.78 9.73 -35.75
C GLU A 272 -29.81 9.12 -36.72
N LYS A 273 -29.38 8.72 -37.92
CA LYS A 273 -30.24 8.02 -38.89
C LYS A 273 -30.76 6.67 -38.41
N LYS A 274 -30.06 6.01 -37.48
CA LYS A 274 -30.52 4.74 -36.91
C LYS A 274 -31.54 4.97 -35.80
N ALA A 275 -31.36 6.02 -35.00
CA ALA A 275 -32.34 6.41 -33.98
C ALA A 275 -33.71 6.73 -34.61
N GLU A 276 -33.74 7.52 -35.70
CA GLU A 276 -34.99 7.83 -36.43
C GLU A 276 -35.74 6.57 -36.91
N LYS A 277 -35.00 5.53 -37.34
CA LYS A 277 -35.60 4.26 -37.75
C LYS A 277 -36.20 3.48 -36.59
N VAL A 278 -35.59 3.57 -35.40
CA VAL A 278 -36.13 2.94 -34.19
C VAL A 278 -37.44 3.62 -33.79
N ASP A 279 -37.50 4.96 -33.85
CA ASP A 279 -38.71 5.71 -33.55
C ASP A 279 -39.87 5.36 -34.51
N ASP A 280 -39.61 5.22 -35.82
CA ASP A 280 -40.63 4.76 -36.79
C ASP A 280 -41.12 3.34 -36.49
N LEU A 281 -40.20 2.44 -36.10
CA LEU A 281 -40.56 1.07 -35.70
C LEU A 281 -41.41 1.06 -34.43
N MET A 282 -41.12 1.94 -33.46
CA MET A 282 -41.92 2.09 -32.24
C MET A 282 -43.32 2.62 -32.56
N LEU A 283 -43.44 3.62 -33.44
CA LEU A 283 -44.73 4.10 -33.95
C LEU A 283 -45.53 3.01 -34.68
N LYS A 284 -44.84 2.14 -35.42
CA LYS A 284 -45.47 0.98 -36.07
C LYS A 284 -45.93 -0.05 -35.06
N TYR A 285 -45.11 -0.35 -34.05
CA TYR A 285 -45.46 -1.25 -32.95
C TYR A 285 -46.69 -0.76 -32.18
N ASP A 286 -46.76 0.53 -31.84
CA ASP A 286 -47.91 1.10 -31.13
C ASP A 286 -49.21 1.02 -31.95
N ARG A 287 -49.11 1.19 -33.27
CA ARG A 287 -50.24 0.96 -34.19
C ARG A 287 -50.69 -0.50 -34.16
N MET A 288 -49.75 -1.45 -34.25
CA MET A 288 -50.05 -2.89 -34.17
C MET A 288 -50.67 -3.27 -32.82
N LYS A 289 -50.15 -2.73 -31.72
CA LYS A 289 -50.67 -2.93 -30.36
C LYS A 289 -52.12 -2.44 -30.24
N LYS A 290 -52.44 -1.25 -30.76
CA LYS A 290 -53.82 -0.72 -30.77
C LYS A 290 -54.78 -1.58 -31.61
N CYS A 291 -54.33 -2.15 -32.72
CA CYS A 291 -55.13 -3.11 -33.51
C CYS A 291 -55.41 -4.40 -32.72
N ALA A 292 -54.40 -4.96 -32.05
CA ALA A 292 -54.52 -6.22 -31.31
C ALA A 292 -55.50 -6.14 -30.13
N PHE A 293 -55.55 -5.02 -29.41
CA PHE A 293 -56.44 -4.86 -28.24
C PHE A 293 -57.92 -4.58 -28.59
N ASN A 294 -58.21 -4.11 -29.80
CA ASN A 294 -59.57 -3.71 -30.21
C ASN A 294 -60.31 -4.75 -31.08
N ASN A 295 -59.77 -5.97 -31.21
CA ASN A 295 -60.36 -7.07 -31.99
C ASN A 295 -60.84 -6.66 -33.40
N LYS A 296 -60.11 -5.75 -34.06
CA LYS A 296 -60.30 -5.41 -35.47
C LYS A 296 -59.13 -5.97 -36.26
N ILE A 297 -59.45 -6.83 -37.23
CA ILE A 297 -58.49 -7.30 -38.24
C ILE A 297 -58.00 -6.05 -38.99
N CYS A 298 -56.70 -5.78 -38.96
CA CYS A 298 -56.07 -4.68 -39.69
C CYS A 298 -55.35 -5.24 -40.92
N ILE A 299 -55.78 -4.80 -42.12
CA ILE A 299 -55.06 -4.95 -43.42
C ILE A 299 -53.95 -3.91 -43.48
#